data_AF-A0A932GRE4-F1
#
_entry.id   AF-A0A932GRE4-F1
#
_cell.length_a   1.000
_cell.length_b   1.000
_cell.length_c   1.000
_cell.angle_alpha   90.00
_cell.angle_beta   90.00
_cell.angle_gamma   90.00
#
_symmetry.space_group_name_H-M   'P 1'
#
loop_
_entity.id
_entity.type
_entity.pdbx_description
1 polymer ?
#
loop_
_entity_poly.entity_id
_entity_poly.type
_entity_poly.pdbx_seq_one_letter_code
_entity_poly.pdbx_strand_id
1 'polypeptide(L)'
;MAQAMQIEAIRTTYPDEWIAAEIHDVTRAEVPRTATVIAHSTEKNRAYRAAKEYLARNSQARLFIFFTGDPIPADLEVALAIS
;
A
#
# COMPACT_ATOMS: atom_id res chain seq x y z
N MET A 1 17.51 -5.74 -5.75
CA MET A 1 16.15 -6.30 -5.93
C MET A 1 15.33 -5.91 -4.72
N ALA A 2 14.11 -5.39 -4.89
CA ALA A 2 13.26 -5.04 -3.75
C ALA A 2 12.86 -6.33 -3.02
N GLN A 3 13.00 -6.33 -1.69
CA GLN A 3 12.77 -7.50 -0.85
C GLN A 3 11.28 -7.61 -0.51
N ALA A 4 10.74 -8.83 -0.52
CA ALA A 4 9.38 -9.07 -0.05
C ALA A 4 9.30 -8.85 1.47
N MET A 5 8.26 -8.15 1.92
CA MET A 5 8.02 -7.78 3.32
C MET A 5 6.64 -8.26 3.76
N GLN A 6 6.47 -8.49 5.07
CA GLN A 6 5.16 -8.68 5.67
C GLN A 6 4.35 -7.37 5.59
N ILE A 7 3.05 -7.45 5.33
CA ILE A 7 2.17 -6.26 5.27
C ILE A 7 2.22 -5.45 6.57
N GLU A 8 2.30 -6.10 7.72
CA GLU A 8 2.46 -5.44 9.03
C GLU A 8 3.75 -4.61 9.09
N ALA A 9 4.87 -5.18 8.61
CA ALA A 9 6.14 -4.46 8.56
C ALA A 9 6.09 -3.27 7.58
N ILE A 10 5.36 -3.37 6.47
CA ILE A 10 5.16 -2.26 5.53
C ILE A 10 4.42 -1.10 6.22
N ARG A 11 3.38 -1.39 7.02
CA ARG A 11 2.63 -0.36 7.78
C ARG A 11 3.51 0.38 8.78
N THR A 12 4.41 -0.34 9.46
CA THR A 12 5.36 0.28 10.40
C THR A 12 6.47 1.06 9.69
N THR A 13 6.91 0.59 8.52
CA THR A 13 8.02 1.22 7.78
C THR A 13 7.60 2.49 7.07
N TYR A 14 6.36 2.53 6.56
CA TYR A 14 5.81 3.65 5.82
C TYR A 14 4.49 4.09 6.47
N PRO A 15 4.51 4.75 7.63
CA PRO A 15 3.28 5.23 8.28
C PRO A 15 2.65 6.38 7.48
N ASP A 16 1.31 6.45 7.47
CA ASP A 16 0.55 7.54 6.81
C ASP A 16 0.86 7.76 5.32
N GLU A 17 1.17 6.67 4.60
CA GLU A 17 1.51 6.70 3.18
C GLU A 17 0.60 5.80 2.34
N TRP A 18 0.44 6.16 1.07
CA TRP A 18 -0.11 5.30 0.03
C TRP A 18 0.97 4.38 -0.49
N ILE A 19 0.70 3.08 -0.44
CA ILE A 19 1.58 2.02 -0.90
C ILE A 19 1.02 1.41 -2.17
N ALA A 20 1.86 1.27 -3.19
CA ALA A 20 1.64 0.36 -4.30
C ALA A 20 2.53 -0.87 -4.10
N ALA A 21 1.94 -2.06 -4.05
CA ALA A 21 2.67 -3.29 -3.79
C ALA A 21 2.21 -4.44 -4.68
N GLU A 22 3.15 -5.32 -5.02
CA GLU A 22 2.88 -6.62 -5.62
C GLU A 22 2.71 -7.66 -4.52
N ILE A 23 1.57 -8.34 -4.48
CA ILE A 23 1.23 -9.33 -3.46
C ILE A 23 1.76 -10.70 -3.88
N HIS A 24 2.51 -11.34 -2.98
CA HIS A 24 3.08 -12.68 -3.21
C HIS A 24 2.34 -13.78 -2.46
N ASP A 25 1.75 -13.45 -1.31
CA ASP A 25 0.99 -14.40 -0.49
C ASP A 25 -0.27 -13.76 0.08
N VAL A 26 -1.33 -14.57 0.22
CA VAL A 26 -2.61 -14.18 0.82
C VAL A 26 -3.07 -15.27 1.81
N THR A 27 -3.83 -14.88 2.84
CA THR A 27 -4.51 -15.83 3.71
C THR A 27 -5.60 -16.60 2.95
N ARG A 28 -6.16 -17.64 3.59
CA ARG A 28 -7.37 -18.32 3.09
C ARG A 28 -8.58 -17.40 2.91
N ALA A 29 -8.62 -16.28 3.64
CA ALA A 29 -9.65 -15.25 3.52
C ALA A 29 -9.26 -14.15 2.51
N GLU A 30 -8.28 -14.43 1.63
CA GLU A 30 -7.74 -13.51 0.63
C GLU A 30 -7.10 -12.22 1.17
N VAL A 31 -6.70 -12.21 2.44
CA VAL A 31 -6.01 -11.08 3.06
C VAL A 31 -4.51 -11.11 2.71
N PRO A 32 -3.92 -10.07 2.10
CA PRO A 32 -2.50 -10.03 1.78
C PRO A 32 -1.59 -10.23 3.00
N ARG A 33 -0.57 -11.08 2.87
CA ARG A 33 0.42 -11.37 3.91
C ARG A 33 1.79 -10.79 3.59
N THR A 34 2.29 -11.08 2.39
CA THR A 34 3.59 -10.60 1.94
C THR A 34 3.48 -9.87 0.63
N ALA A 35 4.31 -8.83 0.49
CA ALA A 35 4.33 -8.00 -0.71
C ALA A 35 5.70 -7.41 -0.97
N THR A 36 5.99 -7.11 -2.23
CA THR A 36 7.09 -6.23 -2.61
C THR A 36 6.54 -4.82 -2.82
N VAL A 37 7.08 -3.84 -2.11
CA VAL A 37 6.74 -2.43 -2.30
C VAL A 37 7.31 -1.97 -3.64
N ILE A 38 6.43 -1.49 -4.52
CA ILE A 38 6.79 -0.90 -5.82
C ILE A 38 7.04 0.59 -5.64
N ALA A 39 6.15 1.25 -4.90
CA ALA A 39 6.25 2.67 -4.55
C ALA A 39 5.49 2.96 -3.27
N HIS A 40 5.91 4.00 -2.58
CA HIS A 40 5.22 4.59 -1.44
C HIS A 40 5.22 6.12 -1.59
N SER A 41 4.15 6.78 -1.13
CA SER A 41 4.06 8.25 -1.15
C SER A 41 2.92 8.72 -0.26
N THR A 42 3.06 9.89 0.36
CA THR A 42 1.93 10.62 0.97
C THR A 42 0.86 11.03 -0.05
N GLU A 43 1.21 11.10 -1.35
CA GLU A 43 0.29 11.45 -2.43
C GLU A 43 -0.27 10.19 -3.12
N LYS A 44 -1.58 9.94 -2.99
CA LYS A 44 -2.29 8.81 -3.63
C LYS A 44 -1.99 8.64 -5.12
N ASN A 45 -1.95 9.76 -5.85
CA ASN A 45 -1.76 9.75 -7.31
C ASN A 45 -0.38 9.22 -7.73
N ARG A 46 0.65 9.40 -6.89
CA ARG A 46 1.99 8.89 -7.18
C ARG A 46 2.05 7.38 -7.04
N ALA A 47 1.51 6.82 -5.97
CA ALA A 47 1.40 5.37 -5.79
C ALA A 47 0.57 4.73 -6.92
N TYR A 48 -0.54 5.35 -7.30
CA TYR A 48 -1.39 4.86 -8.39
C TYR A 48 -0.69 4.87 -9.76
N ARG A 49 0.06 5.92 -10.09
CA ARG A 49 0.83 6.00 -11.34
C ARG A 49 1.90 4.91 -11.39
N ALA A 50 2.65 4.72 -10.30
CA ALA A 50 3.67 3.69 -10.20
C ALA A 50 3.09 2.28 -10.38
N ALA A 51 1.93 2.00 -9.76
CA ALA A 51 1.23 0.72 -9.94
C ALA A 51 0.84 0.47 -11.40
N LYS A 52 0.30 1.48 -12.10
CA LYS A 52 -0.04 1.38 -13.53
C LYS A 52 1.17 1.08 -14.41
N GLU A 53 2.26 1.81 -14.19
CA GLU A 53 3.51 1.62 -14.93
C GLU A 53 4.11 0.24 -14.67
N TYR A 54 3.98 -0.28 -13.44
CA TYR A 54 4.43 -1.62 -13.11
C TYR A 54 3.57 -2.70 -13.79
N LEU A 55 2.25 -2.56 -13.76
CA LEU A 55 1.32 -3.49 -14.41
C LEU A 55 1.55 -3.58 -15.91
N ALA A 56 1.84 -2.45 -16.56
CA ALA A 56 2.15 -2.41 -17.99
C ALA A 56 3.40 -3.24 -18.36
N ARG A 57 4.35 -3.39 -17.42
CA ARG A 57 5.55 -4.22 -17.59
C ARG A 57 5.38 -5.65 -17.07
N ASN A 58 4.43 -5.86 -16.16
CA ASN A 58 4.19 -7.12 -15.46
C ASN A 58 2.68 -7.44 -15.46
N SER A 59 2.15 -7.82 -16.62
CA SER A 59 0.69 -7.95 -16.83
C SER A 59 -0.01 -9.01 -15.97
N GLN A 60 0.75 -9.91 -15.35
CA GLN A 60 0.24 -10.96 -14.45
C GLN A 60 0.44 -10.63 -12.96
N ALA A 61 1.07 -9.51 -12.62
CA ALA A 61 1.32 -9.14 -11.23
C ALA A 61 0.01 -8.84 -10.49
N ARG A 62 -0.14 -9.39 -9.29
CA ARG A 62 -1.27 -9.10 -8.40
C ARG A 62 -0.98 -7.83 -7.61
N LEU A 63 -1.49 -6.69 -8.09
CA LEU A 63 -1.22 -5.38 -7.50
C LEU A 63 -2.28 -4.93 -6.50
N PHE A 64 -1.84 -4.39 -5.37
CA PHE A 64 -2.69 -3.75 -4.37
C PHE A 64 -2.21 -2.32 -4.12
N ILE A 65 -3.18 -1.43 -3.92
CA ILE A 65 -2.93 -0.06 -3.44
C ILE A 65 -3.67 0.12 -2.13
N PHE A 66 -2.96 0.50 -1.08
CA PHE A 66 -3.54 0.70 0.25
C PHE A 66 -2.88 1.86 0.98
N PHE A 67 -3.61 2.45 1.92
CA PHE A 67 -3.10 3.47 2.83
C PHE A 67 -2.68 2.80 4.14
N THR A 68 -1.52 3.19 4.67
CA THR A 68 -0.94 2.63 5.91
C THR A 68 -1.28 3.41 7.16
N GLY A 69 -1.74 4.65 7.03
CA GLY A 69 -2.22 5.44 8.16
C GLY A 69 -3.49 4.85 8.77
N ASP A 70 -3.86 5.38 9.93
CA ASP A 70 -5.03 4.91 10.65
C ASP A 70 -6.29 5.08 9.79
N PRO A 71 -7.10 4.01 9.63
CA PRO A 71 -8.35 4.13 8.91
C PRO A 71 -9.24 5.08 9.69
N ILE A 72 -9.49 6.27 9.13
CA ILE A 72 -10.53 7.16 9.64
C ILE A 72 -11.86 6.50 9.29
N PRO A 73 -12.69 6.12 10.28
CA PRO A 73 -13.99 5.53 10.01
C PRO A 73 -14.84 6.47 9.15
N ALA A 74 -15.67 5.90 8.26
CA ALA A 74 -16.41 6.69 7.27
C ALA A 74 -17.40 7.70 7.89
N ASP A 75 -17.75 7.52 9.15
CA ASP A 75 -18.63 8.35 9.98
C ASP A 75 -17.89 9.36 10.88
N LEU A 76 -16.57 9.42 10.80
CA LEU A 76 -15.73 10.29 11.63
C LEU A 76 -15.01 11.35 10.78
N GLU A 77 -15.19 12.62 11.16
CA GLU A 77 -14.38 13.73 10.65
C GLU A 77 -13.28 14.04 11.67
N VAL A 78 -12.01 14.00 11.21
CA VAL A 78 -10.86 14.34 12.06
C VAL A 78 -10.42 15.76 11.74
N ALA A 79 -10.50 16.66 12.72
CA ALA A 79 -9.90 17.98 12.66
C ALA A 79 -8.47 17.92 13.21
N LEU A 80 -7.48 18.13 12.35
CA LEU A 80 -6.09 18.29 12.78
C LEU A 80 -5.87 19.76 13.16
N ALA A 81 -5.76 20.04 14.46
CA ALA A 81 -5.32 21.33 14.95
C ALA A 81 -3.79 21.41 14.85
N ILE A 82 -3.29 22.30 14.02
CA ILE A 82 -1.87 22.64 13.98
C ILE A 82 -1.60 23.50 15.21
N SER A 83 -0.70 23.05 16.08
CA SER A 83 -0.16 23.85 17.19
C SER A 83 0.95 24.75 16.69
#